data_AF-A0A7Y0BTM0-F1
#
_entry.id   AF-A0A7Y0BTM0-F1
#
_cell.length_a   1.000
_cell.length_b   1.000
_cell.length_c   1.000
_cell.angle_alpha   90.00
_cell.angle_beta   90.00
_cell.angle_gamma   90.00
#
_symmetry.space_group_name_H-M   'P 1'
#
loop_
_entity.id
_entity.type
_entity.pdbx_description
1 polymer ?
#
loop_
_entity_poly.entity_id
_entity_poly.type
_entity_poly.pdbx_seq_one_letter_code
_entity_poly.pdbx_strand_id
1 'polypeptide(L)'
;MLWIHKRLSKVEAIDIEDFIAERLLSVAPATVDRELYIIRSIFTVATKVWGFNLDKNPMDGVRRPKYFNERERRISPDEEMRLIEALAQLDFERAAEQRLQELAGQGLEGMTFSSNSARKKGLAQERKRLRPVAEQTCKPIPIFETFEQFQLMTAARRGKTLTLT
;
A
#
# COMPACT_ATOMS: atom_id res chain seq x y z
N MET A 1 -21.20 4.34 20.93
CA MET A 1 -20.50 3.04 21.18
C MET A 1 -20.83 2.32 22.52
N LEU A 2 -22.08 2.27 22.99
CA LEU A 2 -22.41 1.57 24.26
C LEU A 2 -22.53 0.03 24.13
N TRP A 3 -22.79 -0.49 22.93
CA TRP A 3 -23.13 -1.90 22.75
C TRP A 3 -21.97 -2.88 22.92
N ILE A 4 -20.72 -2.45 22.69
CA ILE A 4 -19.54 -3.32 22.79
C ILE A 4 -19.28 -3.82 24.21
N HIS A 5 -19.80 -3.10 25.20
CA HIS A 5 -19.73 -3.48 26.61
C HIS A 5 -20.88 -4.40 27.05
N LYS A 6 -21.85 -4.67 26.17
CA LYS A 6 -22.90 -5.65 26.44
C LYS A 6 -22.30 -7.07 26.35
N ARG A 7 -22.88 -7.98 27.12
CA ARG A 7 -22.62 -9.41 26.95
C ARG A 7 -23.05 -9.82 25.54
N LEU A 8 -22.30 -10.73 24.91
CA LEU A 8 -22.58 -11.21 23.55
C LEU A 8 -24.04 -11.63 23.33
N SER A 9 -24.63 -12.31 24.33
CA SER A 9 -26.03 -12.77 24.30
C SER A 9 -27.09 -11.68 24.47
N LYS A 10 -26.68 -10.44 24.76
CA LYS A 10 -27.55 -9.27 24.92
C LYS A 10 -27.37 -8.23 23.82
N VAL A 11 -26.53 -8.51 22.83
CA VAL A 11 -26.39 -7.66 21.65
C VAL A 11 -27.57 -7.93 20.72
N GLU A 12 -28.27 -6.86 20.35
CA GLU A 12 -29.42 -6.93 19.44
C GLU A 12 -29.12 -6.27 18.10
N ALA A 13 -29.98 -6.47 17.10
CA ALA A 13 -29.80 -5.85 15.78
C ALA A 13 -29.80 -4.31 15.86
N ILE A 14 -30.60 -3.72 16.77
CA ILE A 14 -30.69 -2.27 16.96
C ILE A 14 -29.37 -1.66 17.43
N ASP A 15 -28.63 -2.37 18.28
CA ASP A 15 -27.32 -1.93 18.76
C ASP A 15 -26.31 -1.76 17.60
N ILE A 16 -26.41 -2.66 16.63
CA ILE A 16 -25.54 -2.69 15.46
C ILE A 16 -26.00 -1.65 14.44
N GLU A 17 -27.31 -1.43 14.30
CA GLU A 17 -27.88 -0.34 13.47
C GLU A 17 -27.47 1.05 14.01
N ASP A 18 -27.50 1.25 15.32
CA ASP A 18 -27.02 2.48 15.97
C ASP A 18 -25.52 2.68 15.72
N PHE A 19 -24.73 1.61 15.79
CA PHE A 19 -23.32 1.63 15.43
C PHE A 19 -23.11 2.00 13.96
N ILE A 20 -23.91 1.45 13.04
CA ILE A 20 -23.84 1.80 11.62
C ILE A 20 -24.13 3.28 11.43
N ALA A 21 -25.19 3.80 12.05
CA ALA A 21 -25.56 5.21 11.98
C ALA A 21 -24.44 6.11 12.50
N GLU A 22 -23.86 5.78 13.67
CA GLU A 22 -22.72 6.49 14.27
C GLU A 22 -21.50 6.48 13.34
N ARG A 23 -21.15 5.33 12.76
CA ARG A 23 -19.98 5.19 11.88
C ARG A 23 -20.16 5.93 10.56
N LEU A 24 -21.36 5.92 9.98
CA LEU A 24 -21.65 6.64 8.74
C LEU A 24 -21.49 8.16 8.86
N LEU A 25 -21.42 8.72 10.08
CA LEU A 25 -21.06 10.13 10.30
C LEU A 25 -19.58 10.43 10.05
N SER A 26 -18.71 9.42 10.05
CA SER A 26 -17.25 9.59 10.03
C SER A 26 -16.54 8.84 8.91
N VAL A 27 -17.16 7.79 8.34
CA VAL A 27 -16.55 6.96 7.29
C VAL A 27 -17.54 6.61 6.18
N ALA A 28 -16.99 6.26 5.01
CA ALA A 28 -17.79 5.86 3.86
C ALA A 28 -18.58 4.54 4.12
N PRO A 29 -19.76 4.36 3.49
CA PRO A 29 -20.57 3.15 3.61
C PRO A 29 -19.82 1.84 3.36
N ALA A 30 -18.90 1.81 2.38
CA ALA A 30 -18.10 0.63 2.07
C ALA A 30 -17.14 0.23 3.21
N THR A 31 -16.70 1.19 4.02
CA THR A 31 -15.88 0.93 5.21
C THR A 31 -16.73 0.30 6.30
N VAL A 32 -17.90 0.88 6.59
CA VAL A 32 -18.85 0.32 7.55
C VAL A 32 -19.25 -1.10 7.15
N ASP A 33 -19.51 -1.35 5.88
CA ASP A 33 -19.84 -2.69 5.39
C ASP A 33 -18.74 -3.74 5.67
N ARG A 34 -17.47 -3.36 5.50
CA ARG A 34 -16.32 -4.21 5.86
C ARG A 34 -16.20 -4.43 7.37
N GLU A 35 -16.46 -3.42 8.18
CA GLU A 35 -16.52 -3.56 9.64
C GLU A 35 -17.63 -4.56 10.05
N LEU A 36 -18.82 -4.44 9.45
CA LEU A 36 -19.93 -5.38 9.67
C LEU A 36 -19.60 -6.81 9.23
N TYR A 37 -18.78 -6.99 8.19
CA TYR A 37 -18.32 -8.32 7.78
C TYR A 37 -17.50 -8.99 8.88
N ILE A 38 -16.61 -8.24 9.54
CA ILE A 38 -15.82 -8.72 10.68
C ILE A 38 -16.75 -9.09 11.85
N ILE A 39 -17.69 -8.21 12.20
CA ILE A 39 -18.66 -8.45 13.28
C ILE A 39 -19.49 -9.72 12.99
N ARG A 40 -19.95 -9.90 11.75
CA ARG A 40 -20.65 -11.12 11.33
C ARG A 40 -19.79 -12.37 11.49
N SER A 41 -18.51 -12.29 11.15
CA SER A 41 -17.58 -13.40 11.34
C SER A 41 -17.46 -13.77 12.81
N ILE A 42 -17.38 -12.79 13.72
CA ILE A 42 -17.29 -13.02 15.17
C ILE A 42 -18.53 -13.78 15.67
N PHE A 43 -19.75 -13.31 15.35
CA PHE A 43 -20.98 -14.00 15.74
C PHE A 43 -21.09 -15.41 15.13
N THR A 44 -20.59 -15.59 13.91
CA THR A 44 -20.56 -16.90 13.24
C THR A 44 -19.60 -17.86 13.96
N VAL A 45 -18.41 -17.41 14.36
CA VAL A 45 -17.45 -18.23 15.10
C VAL A 45 -17.99 -18.55 16.50
N ALA A 46 -18.55 -17.56 17.20
CA ALA A 46 -19.10 -17.78 18.53
C ALA A 46 -20.20 -18.85 18.54
N THR A 47 -21.09 -18.82 17.56
CA THR A 47 -22.19 -19.79 17.44
C THR A 47 -21.72 -21.15 16.92
N LYS A 48 -20.97 -21.18 15.80
CA LYS A 48 -20.64 -22.44 15.10
C LYS A 48 -19.42 -23.17 15.66
N VAL A 49 -18.46 -22.46 16.25
CA VAL A 49 -17.18 -23.04 16.70
C VAL A 49 -17.14 -23.13 18.22
N TRP A 50 -17.54 -22.07 18.92
CA TRP A 50 -17.48 -22.05 20.39
C TRP A 50 -18.73 -22.62 21.06
N GLY A 51 -19.80 -22.87 20.30
CA GLY A 51 -21.03 -23.45 20.82
C GLY A 51 -21.87 -22.50 21.68
N PHE A 52 -21.70 -21.18 21.52
CA PHE A 52 -22.62 -20.21 22.14
C PHE A 52 -23.98 -20.30 21.46
N ASN A 53 -24.96 -20.87 22.16
CA ASN A 53 -26.34 -20.91 21.69
C ASN A 53 -26.97 -19.53 21.86
N LEU A 54 -27.04 -18.79 20.75
CA LEU A 54 -27.82 -17.55 20.65
C LEU A 54 -29.17 -17.88 20.04
N ASP A 55 -30.26 -17.43 20.68
CA ASP A 55 -31.63 -17.64 20.16
C ASP A 55 -31.79 -17.05 18.75
N LYS A 56 -31.10 -15.93 18.47
CA LYS A 56 -31.01 -15.30 17.16
C LYS A 56 -29.66 -14.62 17.00
N ASN A 57 -29.05 -14.73 15.82
CA ASN A 57 -27.87 -13.95 15.50
C ASN A 57 -28.28 -12.50 15.22
N PRO A 58 -27.77 -11.50 15.97
CA PRO A 58 -28.17 -10.11 15.77
C PRO A 58 -27.86 -9.60 14.37
N MET A 59 -26.83 -10.15 13.70
CA MET A 59 -26.45 -9.78 12.34
C MET A 59 -27.46 -10.18 11.26
N ASP A 60 -28.37 -11.12 11.53
CA ASP A 60 -29.36 -11.57 10.53
C ASP A 60 -30.44 -10.51 10.28
N GLY A 61 -30.66 -9.58 11.23
CA GLY A 61 -31.63 -8.50 11.11
C GLY A 61 -31.04 -7.14 10.70
N VAL A 62 -29.72 -7.04 10.57
CA VAL A 62 -29.02 -5.77 10.33
C VAL A 62 -29.06 -5.40 8.85
N ARG A 63 -29.51 -4.17 8.57
CA ARG A 63 -29.50 -3.58 7.23
C ARG A 63 -28.11 -3.03 6.94
N ARG A 64 -27.46 -3.63 5.95
CA ARG A 64 -26.14 -3.19 5.50
C ARG A 64 -26.27 -1.91 4.66
N PRO A 65 -25.32 -0.96 4.77
CA PRO A 65 -25.31 0.23 3.93
C PRO A 65 -25.28 -0.14 2.45
N LYS A 66 -26.06 0.57 1.63
CA LYS A 66 -25.99 0.45 0.17
C LYS A 66 -24.90 1.38 -0.36
N TYR A 67 -24.05 0.86 -1.24
CA TYR A 67 -23.00 1.64 -1.88
C TYR A 67 -22.59 1.06 -3.22
N PHE A 68 -22.09 1.93 -4.07
CA PHE A 68 -21.48 1.57 -5.35
C PHE A 68 -20.01 1.95 -5.24
N ASN A 69 -19.14 0.95 -5.00
CA ASN A 69 -17.69 1.16 -4.96
C ASN A 69 -17.13 1.17 -6.39
N GLU A 70 -17.72 2.04 -7.21
CA GLU A 70 -17.35 2.22 -8.60
C GLU A 70 -16.18 3.18 -8.70
N ARG A 71 -15.38 3.02 -9.75
CA ARG A 71 -14.32 3.98 -10.04
C ARG A 71 -14.98 5.21 -10.64
N GLU A 72 -14.72 6.38 -10.09
CA GLU A 72 -15.28 7.65 -10.60
C GLU A 72 -14.87 7.91 -12.05
N ARG A 73 -13.62 7.56 -12.41
CA ARG A 73 -13.08 7.68 -13.77
C ARG A 73 -11.86 6.79 -13.98
N ARG A 74 -11.39 6.73 -15.23
CA ARG A 74 -10.06 6.21 -15.59
C ARG A 74 -9.05 7.35 -15.66
N ILE A 75 -7.76 7.01 -15.65
CA ILE A 75 -6.67 7.93 -15.94
C ILE A 75 -6.85 8.50 -17.36
N SER A 76 -6.61 9.80 -17.55
CA SER A 76 -6.66 10.43 -18.86
C SER A 76 -5.34 10.19 -19.63
N PRO A 77 -5.33 10.33 -20.96
CA PRO A 77 -4.08 10.20 -21.74
C PRO A 77 -2.99 11.19 -21.32
N ASP A 78 -3.35 12.40 -20.90
CA ASP A 78 -2.40 13.40 -20.38
C ASP A 78 -1.79 12.97 -19.02
N GLU A 79 -2.63 12.43 -18.13
CA GLU A 79 -2.15 11.91 -16.85
C GLU A 79 -1.25 10.69 -17.02
N GLU A 80 -1.57 9.82 -17.97
CA GLU A 80 -0.75 8.66 -18.32
C GLU A 80 0.62 9.09 -18.86
N MET A 81 0.66 10.08 -19.76
CA MET A 81 1.91 10.63 -20.28
C MET A 81 2.78 11.22 -19.16
N ARG A 82 2.20 12.06 -18.30
CA ARG A 82 2.92 12.64 -17.14
C ARG A 82 3.41 11.58 -16.16
N LEU A 83 2.65 10.49 -16.00
CA LEU A 83 3.05 9.36 -15.16
C LEU A 83 4.26 8.63 -15.78
N ILE A 84 4.23 8.34 -17.08
CA ILE A 84 5.34 7.69 -17.79
C ILE A 84 6.61 8.53 -17.72
N GLU A 85 6.52 9.85 -17.94
CA GLU A 85 7.67 10.76 -17.84
C GLU A 85 8.28 10.75 -16.42
N ALA A 86 7.44 10.79 -15.39
CA ALA A 86 7.90 10.71 -14.00
C ALA A 86 8.57 9.37 -13.68
N LEU A 87 8.05 8.25 -14.22
CA LEU A 87 8.64 6.93 -14.04
C LEU A 87 9.98 6.79 -14.78
N ALA A 88 10.09 7.35 -15.98
CA ALA A 88 11.35 7.40 -16.73
C ALA A 88 12.43 8.20 -15.97
N GLN A 89 12.04 9.30 -15.32
CA GLN A 89 12.94 10.06 -14.46
C GLN A 89 13.41 9.24 -13.24
N LEU A 90 12.51 8.48 -12.61
CA LEU A 90 12.87 7.57 -11.51
C LEU A 90 13.81 6.44 -11.96
N ASP A 91 13.59 5.88 -13.15
CA ASP A 91 14.46 4.87 -13.74
C ASP A 91 15.86 5.45 -14.04
N PHE A 92 15.94 6.69 -14.52
CA PHE A 92 17.20 7.42 -14.70
C PHE A 92 17.92 7.62 -13.37
N GLU A 93 17.25 8.15 -12.34
CA GLU A 93 17.84 8.42 -11.03
C GLU A 93 18.38 7.14 -10.39
N ARG A 94 17.63 6.03 -10.51
CA ARG A 94 18.05 4.70 -10.06
C ARG A 94 19.32 4.25 -10.76
N ALA A 95 19.38 4.39 -12.09
CA ALA A 95 20.55 3.99 -12.87
C ALA A 95 21.77 4.88 -12.59
N ALA A 96 21.58 6.19 -12.43
CA ALA A 96 22.62 7.13 -12.05
C ALA A 96 23.19 6.81 -10.65
N GLU A 97 22.34 6.43 -9.70
CA GLU A 97 22.77 6.03 -8.36
C GLU A 97 23.56 4.72 -8.37
N GLN A 98 23.10 3.72 -9.12
CA GLN A 98 23.84 2.47 -9.31
C GLN A 98 25.21 2.73 -9.94
N ARG A 99 25.26 3.55 -10.99
CA ARG A 99 26.51 3.92 -11.65
C ARG A 99 27.46 4.68 -10.73
N LEU A 100 26.91 5.57 -9.90
CA LEU A 100 27.68 6.31 -8.91
C LEU A 100 28.31 5.39 -7.87
N GLN A 101 27.55 4.38 -7.42
CA GLN A 101 28.05 3.39 -6.47
C GLN A 101 29.20 2.56 -7.06
N GLU A 102 29.09 2.15 -8.33
CA GLU A 102 30.17 1.45 -9.04
C GLU A 102 31.44 2.29 -9.13
N LEU A 103 31.33 3.54 -9.62
CA LEU A 103 32.46 4.45 -9.77
C LEU A 103 33.12 4.78 -8.41
N ALA A 104 32.30 5.01 -7.38
CA ALA A 104 32.81 5.24 -6.03
C ALA A 104 33.47 3.99 -5.44
N GLY A 105 32.96 2.80 -5.74
CA GLY A 105 33.58 1.53 -5.36
C GLY A 105 34.97 1.36 -5.97
N GLN A 106 35.10 1.58 -7.28
CA GLN A 106 36.38 1.52 -8.00
C GLN A 106 37.38 2.57 -7.48
N GLY A 107 36.92 3.80 -7.22
CA GLY A 107 37.79 4.87 -6.69
C GLY A 107 38.31 4.62 -5.28
N LEU A 108 37.69 3.70 -4.52
CA LEU A 108 38.16 3.29 -3.20
C LEU A 108 39.14 2.13 -3.21
N GLU A 109 39.27 1.41 -4.34
CA GLU A 109 40.22 0.31 -4.45
C GLU A 109 41.65 0.86 -4.26
N GLY A 110 42.31 0.43 -3.17
CA GLY A 110 43.66 0.88 -2.82
C GLY A 110 43.74 2.10 -1.88
N MET A 111 42.61 2.70 -1.47
CA MET A 111 42.61 3.78 -0.48
C MET A 111 42.62 3.24 0.96
N THR A 112 43.61 3.64 1.76
CA THR A 112 43.66 3.39 3.20
C THR A 112 43.12 4.59 3.98
N PHE A 113 42.18 4.35 4.90
CA PHE A 113 41.61 5.39 5.76
C PHE A 113 42.01 5.17 7.21
N SER A 114 42.29 6.25 7.93
CA SER A 114 42.65 6.21 9.35
C SER A 114 41.47 5.86 10.26
N SER A 115 40.22 6.07 9.82
CA SER A 115 39.01 5.77 10.59
C SER A 115 37.77 5.61 9.69
N ASN A 116 36.71 5.01 10.22
CA ASN A 116 35.40 4.92 9.56
C ASN A 116 34.80 6.30 9.24
N SER A 117 34.99 7.28 10.13
CA SER A 117 34.53 8.66 9.92
C SER A 117 35.27 9.33 8.76
N ALA A 118 36.60 9.13 8.66
CA ALA A 118 37.40 9.62 7.54
C ALA A 118 36.95 8.97 6.21
N ARG A 119 36.70 7.65 6.22
CA ARG A 119 36.16 6.92 5.06
C ARG A 119 34.81 7.48 4.60
N LYS A 120 33.86 7.69 5.53
CA LYS A 120 32.54 8.23 5.21
C LYS A 120 32.61 9.64 4.60
N LYS A 121 33.49 10.50 5.13
CA LYS A 121 33.70 11.85 4.61
C LYS A 121 34.33 11.83 3.21
N GLY A 122 35.36 11.01 3.01
CA GLY A 122 35.98 10.80 1.69
C GLY A 122 34.98 10.28 0.66
N LEU A 123 34.19 9.26 1.04
CA LEU A 123 33.11 8.73 0.21
C LEU A 123 32.07 9.78 -0.19
N ALA A 124 31.64 10.63 0.75
CA ALA A 124 30.66 11.68 0.44
C ALA A 124 31.22 12.70 -0.56
N GLN A 125 32.49 13.08 -0.41
CA GLN A 125 33.17 14.00 -1.32
C GLN A 125 33.38 13.39 -2.71
N GLU A 126 33.83 12.14 -2.77
CA GLU A 126 34.00 11.39 -4.01
C GLU A 126 32.68 11.17 -4.75
N ARG A 127 31.61 10.80 -4.04
CA ARG A 127 30.27 10.70 -4.64
C ARG A 127 29.79 12.03 -5.21
N LYS A 128 30.04 13.14 -4.52
CA LYS A 128 29.68 14.47 -5.04
C LYS A 128 30.46 14.81 -6.32
N ARG A 129 31.74 14.44 -6.40
CA ARG A 129 32.58 14.64 -7.59
C ARG A 129 32.14 13.77 -8.77
N LEU A 130 31.80 12.51 -8.49
CA LEU A 130 31.48 11.51 -9.50
C LEU A 130 30.02 11.56 -9.97
N ARG A 131 29.12 12.26 -9.24
CA ARG A 131 27.70 12.35 -9.59
C ARG A 131 27.44 12.78 -11.05
N PRO A 132 28.05 13.87 -11.57
CA PRO A 132 27.83 14.27 -12.96
C PRO A 132 28.31 13.23 -13.98
N VAL A 133 29.44 12.55 -13.67
CA VAL A 133 29.97 11.48 -14.52
C VAL A 133 29.06 10.26 -14.48
N ALA A 134 28.49 9.94 -13.32
CA ALA A 134 27.53 8.86 -13.16
C ALA A 134 26.25 9.13 -13.96
N GLU A 135 25.71 10.35 -13.89
CA GLU A 135 24.54 10.77 -14.66
C GLU A 135 24.77 10.68 -16.18
N GLN A 136 25.96 11.09 -16.65
CA GLN A 136 26.32 11.02 -18.08
C GLN A 136 26.60 9.60 -18.59
N THR A 137 27.13 8.72 -17.73
CA THR A 137 27.55 7.37 -18.13
C THR A 137 26.57 6.26 -17.75
N CYS A 138 25.51 6.60 -17.00
CA CYS A 138 24.49 5.63 -16.64
C CYS A 138 23.71 5.15 -17.87
N LYS A 139 23.19 3.93 -17.77
CA LYS A 139 22.31 3.33 -18.77
C LYS A 139 20.99 3.00 -18.10
N PRO A 140 19.98 3.89 -18.21
CA PRO A 140 18.67 3.65 -17.61
C PRO A 140 18.04 2.37 -18.17
N ILE A 141 17.55 1.53 -17.26
CA ILE A 141 16.72 0.37 -17.59
C ILE A 141 15.31 0.72 -17.11
N PRO A 142 14.29 0.73 -17.99
CA PRO A 142 12.95 1.27 -17.70
C PRO A 142 12.12 0.30 -16.87
N ILE A 143 12.52 0.03 -15.62
CA ILE A 143 11.83 -0.94 -14.76
C ILE A 143 10.48 -0.41 -14.32
N PHE A 144 10.41 0.85 -13.89
CA PHE A 144 9.18 1.45 -13.39
C PHE A 144 8.19 1.73 -14.50
N GLU A 145 8.67 2.25 -15.63
CA GLU A 145 7.84 2.45 -16.82
C GLU A 145 7.26 1.13 -17.33
N THR A 146 8.09 0.09 -17.50
CA THR A 146 7.63 -1.23 -17.98
C THR A 146 6.63 -1.84 -17.02
N PHE A 147 6.83 -1.68 -15.72
CA PHE A 147 5.89 -2.17 -14.71
C PHE A 147 4.53 -1.49 -14.83
N GLU A 148 4.48 -0.17 -14.99
CA GLU A 148 3.20 0.54 -15.14
C GLU A 148 2.50 0.18 -16.44
N GLN A 149 3.23 0.10 -17.56
CA GLN A 149 2.67 -0.36 -18.84
C GLN A 149 2.09 -1.77 -18.73
N PHE A 150 2.77 -2.69 -18.04
CA PHE A 150 2.25 -4.03 -17.77
C PHE A 150 0.93 -3.98 -16.99
N GLN A 151 0.84 -3.12 -15.97
CA GLN A 151 -0.37 -2.96 -15.15
C GLN A 151 -1.55 -2.43 -15.96
N LEU A 152 -1.31 -1.41 -16.79
CA LEU A 152 -2.33 -0.82 -17.66
C LEU A 152 -2.84 -1.80 -18.71
N MET A 153 -1.93 -2.56 -19.35
CA MET A 153 -2.29 -3.51 -20.41
C MET A 153 -3.02 -4.76 -19.89
N THR A 154 -2.61 -5.29 -18.74
CA THR A 154 -3.14 -6.57 -18.25
C THR A 154 -4.30 -6.41 -17.27
N ALA A 155 -4.56 -5.20 -16.79
CA ALA A 155 -5.45 -4.92 -15.66
C ALA A 155 -5.17 -5.85 -14.46
N ALA A 156 -3.90 -6.23 -14.25
CA ALA A 156 -3.52 -7.15 -13.21
C ALA A 156 -3.90 -6.57 -11.84
N ARG A 157 -4.60 -7.38 -11.04
CA ARG A 157 -4.93 -7.01 -9.65
C ARG A 157 -3.63 -6.96 -8.85
N ARG A 158 -3.54 -6.07 -7.87
CA ARG A 158 -2.39 -5.92 -6.95
C ARG A 158 -1.79 -7.27 -6.49
N GLY A 159 -2.63 -8.22 -6.08
CA GLY A 159 -2.16 -9.56 -5.64
C GLY A 159 -1.49 -10.38 -6.75
N LYS A 160 -1.97 -10.27 -8.00
CA LYS A 160 -1.37 -10.92 -9.16
C LYS A 160 -0.04 -10.27 -9.55
N THR A 161 0.05 -8.95 -9.50
CA THR A 161 1.26 -8.21 -9.93
C THR A 161 2.39 -8.33 -8.92
N LEU A 162 2.07 -8.20 -7.64
CA LEU A 162 3.07 -8.16 -6.58
C LEU A 162 3.31 -9.54 -5.94
N THR A 163 2.68 -10.59 -6.46
CA THR A 163 2.70 -11.94 -5.87
C THR A 163 2.34 -11.92 -4.38
N LEU A 164 1.41 -11.03 -4.00
CA LEU A 164 0.93 -10.93 -2.63
C LEU A 164 -0.25 -11.89 -2.47
N THR A 165 -0.07 -12.90 -1.60
CA THR A 165 -1.13 -13.80 -1.13
C THR A 165 -2.20 -13.06 -0.34
#